data_AF-A0A7C3CQ85-F1
#
_entry.id   AF-A0A7C3CQ85-F1
#
_cell.length_a   1.000
_cell.length_b   1.000
_cell.length_c   1.000
_cell.angle_alpha   90.00
_cell.angle_beta   90.00
_cell.angle_gamma   90.00
#
_symmetry.space_group_name_H-M   'P 1'
#
loop_
_entity.id
_entity.type
_entity.pdbx_description
1 polymer ?
#
loop_
_entity_poly.entity_id
_entity_poly.type
_entity_poly.pdbx_seq_one_letter_code
_entity_poly.pdbx_strand_id
1 'polypeptide(L)'
;MLRIAKRYSREPGGLALRQFARRHLGRLHKQQHGDKPYVSVLYGLSHRQELLSGGEIPEEYDKKTIQQLLRRPCKPARYDVLQRGERLLISARNSVATDEELSVQYGQPLAQFTAVQNIVIVNQQPVVLPDPDNPDSSPVPLIPPSEQTPLRIDTGQERLTIKTLKKPDWADAIYCDEQGLSVIYRQHRITYPAWATRVDADEKGLFADVCIDGVTQRLRAILSGTFMMGSPPDEAERDDDEDYHQVILTQGYWLADTACTQALWQAVMGENPSDFQDDPENPVESVSWLDVQVFLKKLNQQIPGLQVRLPSEAQWEYACRAGT
;
A
#
# COMPACT_ATOMS: atom_id res chain seq x y z
N MET A 1 12.99 12.04 33.96
CA MET A 1 12.96 13.51 33.88
C MET A 1 11.69 13.93 33.13
N LEU A 2 10.54 13.95 33.81
CA LEU A 2 9.96 15.08 34.57
C LEU A 2 9.31 16.14 33.67
N ARG A 3 7.96 16.04 33.60
CA ARG A 3 6.95 17.11 33.65
C ARG A 3 7.38 18.50 33.16
N ILE A 4 6.94 18.87 31.95
CA ILE A 4 6.43 20.21 31.60
C ILE A 4 5.20 20.00 30.67
N ALA A 5 4.00 19.99 31.26
CA ALA A 5 2.87 20.91 31.01
C ALA A 5 2.20 20.75 29.62
N LYS A 6 1.00 20.18 29.45
CA LYS A 6 -0.30 20.50 30.07
C LYS A 6 -0.64 21.99 30.23
N ARG A 7 -0.15 22.86 29.33
CA ARG A 7 -0.60 24.26 29.25
C ARG A 7 -0.29 24.97 27.91
N TYR A 8 -0.91 24.60 26.79
CA TYR A 8 -1.07 25.52 25.65
C TYR A 8 -2.38 25.26 24.91
N SER A 9 -3.49 25.61 25.58
CA SER A 9 -4.73 25.95 24.89
C SER A 9 -4.66 27.43 24.48
N ARG A 10 -5.28 27.75 23.33
CA ARG A 10 -5.46 29.09 22.72
C ARG A 10 -4.25 29.58 21.89
N GLU A 11 -4.40 29.42 20.56
CA GLU A 11 -3.53 29.89 19.45
C GLU A 11 -2.03 29.52 19.38
N PRO A 12 -1.59 28.25 19.44
CA PRO A 12 -0.16 27.90 19.40
C PRO A 12 0.47 27.85 18.00
N GLY A 13 -0.31 27.52 16.95
CA GLY A 13 0.24 27.22 15.62
C GLY A 13 0.83 28.44 14.88
N GLY A 14 0.25 29.62 15.05
CA GLY A 14 0.68 30.83 14.35
C GLY A 14 2.01 31.39 14.86
N LEU A 15 2.27 31.27 16.16
CA LEU A 15 3.48 31.82 16.78
C LEU A 15 4.74 31.01 16.42
N ALA A 16 4.64 29.68 16.48
CA ALA A 16 5.72 28.78 16.11
C ALA A 16 6.11 28.95 14.63
N LEU A 17 5.12 29.05 13.75
CA LEU A 17 5.32 29.26 12.33
C LEU A 17 5.94 30.63 12.01
N ARG A 18 5.48 31.70 12.67
CA ARG A 18 6.09 33.03 12.54
C ARG A 18 7.55 33.03 12.96
N GLN A 19 7.88 32.35 14.05
CA GLN A 19 9.27 32.23 14.51
C GLN A 19 10.13 31.40 13.55
N PHE A 20 9.59 30.30 13.01
CA PHE A 20 10.26 29.50 11.98
C PHE A 20 10.52 30.31 10.71
N ALA A 21 9.48 30.94 10.16
CA ALA A 21 9.56 31.74 8.95
C ALA A 21 10.54 32.91 9.11
N ARG A 22 10.50 33.66 10.22
CA ARG A 22 11.45 34.74 10.50
C ARG A 22 12.90 34.26 10.58
N ARG A 23 13.15 33.12 11.25
CA ARG A 23 14.50 32.52 11.32
C ARG A 23 15.02 32.07 9.96
N HIS A 24 14.15 31.55 9.11
CA HIS A 24 14.55 31.05 7.79
C HIS A 24 14.76 32.19 6.78
N LEU A 25 13.87 33.18 6.77
CA LEU A 25 14.00 34.39 5.96
C LEU A 25 15.26 35.18 6.30
N GLY A 26 15.60 35.30 7.60
CA GLY A 26 16.79 36.02 8.04
C GLY A 26 18.13 35.41 7.61
N ARG A 27 18.14 34.17 7.11
CA ARG A 27 19.35 33.49 6.63
C ARG A 27 19.56 33.60 5.12
N LEU A 28 18.59 34.14 4.38
CA LEU A 28 18.62 34.23 2.93
C LEU A 28 18.95 35.66 2.47
N HIS A 29 19.86 35.80 1.50
CA HIS A 29 20.19 37.10 0.91
C HIS A 29 18.97 37.68 0.18
N LYS A 30 18.62 38.96 0.44
CA LYS A 30 17.38 39.60 -0.07
C LYS A 30 17.22 39.53 -1.59
N GLN A 31 18.32 39.60 -2.35
CA GLN A 31 18.31 39.48 -3.81
C GLN A 31 17.88 38.09 -4.33
N GLN A 32 17.87 37.05 -3.49
CA GLN A 32 17.47 35.68 -3.88
C GLN A 32 16.02 35.34 -3.49
N HIS A 33 15.25 36.30 -2.95
CA HIS A 33 13.91 36.04 -2.41
C HIS A 33 12.87 35.83 -3.52
N GLY A 34 13.00 36.54 -4.65
CA GLY A 34 12.08 36.44 -5.79
C GLY A 34 12.21 35.11 -6.55
N ASP A 35 13.41 34.53 -6.61
CA ASP A 35 13.70 33.30 -7.36
C ASP A 35 13.23 32.02 -6.67
N LYS A 36 12.79 32.12 -5.41
CA LYS A 36 12.50 30.97 -4.54
C LYS A 36 11.05 31.05 -4.03
N PRO A 37 10.09 30.39 -4.68
CA PRO A 37 8.66 30.50 -4.36
C PRO A 37 8.31 30.23 -2.89
N TYR A 38 9.03 29.31 -2.22
CA TYR A 38 8.81 29.02 -0.81
C TYR A 38 9.13 30.20 0.12
N VAL A 39 10.04 31.10 -0.29
CA VAL A 39 10.43 32.29 0.47
C VAL A 39 9.27 33.28 0.53
N SER A 40 8.54 33.43 -0.58
CA SER A 40 7.34 34.27 -0.67
C SER A 40 6.20 33.72 0.20
N VAL A 41 6.04 32.38 0.24
CA VAL A 41 5.09 31.75 1.17
C VAL A 41 5.47 32.00 2.62
N LEU A 42 6.73 31.78 3.02
CA LEU A 42 7.19 32.06 4.38
C LEU A 42 7.01 33.53 4.78
N TYR A 43 7.25 34.45 3.85
CA TYR A 43 6.98 35.88 4.05
C TYR A 43 5.48 36.15 4.28
N GLY A 44 4.63 35.68 3.37
CA GLY A 44 3.18 35.84 3.49
C GLY A 44 2.60 35.22 4.77
N LEU A 45 3.18 34.12 5.24
CA LEU A 45 2.82 33.48 6.50
C LEU A 45 3.23 34.29 7.72
N SER A 46 4.46 34.80 7.72
CA SER A 46 5.00 35.57 8.85
C SER A 46 4.35 36.94 9.00
N HIS A 47 3.89 37.53 7.88
CA HIS A 47 3.27 38.86 7.82
C HIS A 47 1.76 38.79 7.54
N ARG A 48 1.14 37.61 7.65
CA ARG A 48 -0.27 37.40 7.26
C ARG A 48 -1.24 38.42 7.86
N GLN A 49 -1.15 38.70 9.15
CA GLN A 49 -2.06 39.64 9.82
C GLN A 49 -1.91 41.06 9.28
N GLU A 50 -0.66 41.50 9.07
CA GLU A 50 -0.33 42.80 8.50
C GLU A 50 -0.85 42.92 7.07
N LEU A 51 -0.61 41.90 6.25
CA LEU A 51 -1.08 41.85 4.87
C LEU A 51 -2.62 41.78 4.78
N LEU A 52 -3.28 41.07 5.69
CA LEU A 52 -4.76 41.06 5.79
C LEU A 52 -5.33 42.41 6.23
N SER A 53 -4.57 43.20 7.00
CA SER A 53 -4.92 44.57 7.38
C SER A 53 -4.56 45.63 6.33
N GLY A 54 -4.16 45.21 5.12
CA GLY A 54 -3.86 46.11 4.00
C GLY A 54 -2.38 46.48 3.84
N GLY A 55 -1.46 45.76 4.50
CA GLY A 55 -0.02 45.92 4.28
C GLY A 55 0.41 45.59 2.85
N GLU A 56 1.40 46.32 2.33
CA GLU A 56 1.94 46.08 1.00
C GLU A 56 2.86 44.85 0.96
N ILE A 57 2.81 44.12 -0.15
CA ILE A 57 3.72 43.01 -0.42
C ILE A 57 4.98 43.58 -1.08
N PRO A 58 6.17 43.43 -0.47
CA PRO A 58 7.43 43.91 -1.05
C PRO A 58 7.71 43.30 -2.42
N GLU A 59 8.37 44.04 -3.30
CA GLU A 59 8.59 43.66 -4.70
C GLU A 59 9.49 42.42 -4.85
N GLU A 60 10.33 42.14 -3.86
CA GLU A 60 11.20 40.97 -3.84
C GLU A 60 10.46 39.63 -3.59
N TYR A 61 9.13 39.66 -3.37
CA TYR A 61 8.32 38.45 -3.18
C TYR A 61 7.24 38.31 -4.27
N ASP A 62 6.89 37.07 -4.61
CA ASP A 62 5.82 36.77 -5.55
C ASP A 62 4.44 37.11 -4.96
N LYS A 63 3.89 38.23 -5.43
CA LYS A 63 2.57 38.73 -5.05
C LYS A 63 1.46 37.72 -5.30
N LYS A 64 1.53 36.94 -6.39
CA LYS A 64 0.47 35.98 -6.75
C LYS A 64 0.39 34.85 -5.72
N THR A 65 1.53 34.27 -5.37
CA THR A 65 1.64 33.23 -4.33
C THR A 65 1.15 33.73 -2.97
N ILE A 66 1.54 34.94 -2.56
CA ILE A 66 1.09 35.52 -1.29
C ILE A 66 -0.41 35.82 -1.31
N GLN A 67 -0.95 36.37 -2.39
CA GLN A 67 -2.40 36.62 -2.49
C GLN A 67 -3.21 35.32 -2.42
N GLN A 68 -2.76 34.23 -3.04
CA GLN A 68 -3.42 32.92 -2.92
C GLN A 68 -3.44 32.40 -1.47
N LEU A 69 -2.36 32.62 -0.72
CA LEU A 69 -2.28 32.29 0.69
C LEU A 69 -3.31 33.10 1.51
N LEU A 70 -3.53 34.38 1.19
CA LEU A 70 -4.43 35.27 1.94
C LEU A 70 -5.92 35.02 1.70
N ARG A 71 -6.31 34.31 0.63
CA ARG A 71 -7.71 34.18 0.19
C ARG A 71 -8.64 33.36 1.11
N ARG A 72 -8.13 32.55 2.06
CA ARG A 72 -8.99 31.66 2.87
C ARG A 72 -8.77 31.73 4.39
N PRO A 73 -9.84 31.54 5.19
CA PRO A 73 -9.73 31.46 6.65
C PRO A 73 -8.96 30.20 7.08
N CYS A 74 -8.05 30.37 8.06
CA CYS A 74 -7.21 29.31 8.61
C CYS A 74 -8.00 28.44 9.61
N LYS A 75 -8.81 27.50 9.12
CA LYS A 75 -9.30 26.39 9.94
C LYS A 75 -8.34 25.19 9.79
N PRO A 76 -7.99 24.48 10.87
CA PRO A 76 -7.27 23.23 10.74
C PRO A 76 -8.07 22.24 9.89
N ALA A 77 -7.47 21.72 8.83
CA ALA A 77 -8.04 20.69 7.97
C ALA A 77 -7.08 19.50 7.86
N ARG A 78 -7.65 18.31 7.69
CA ARG A 78 -6.89 17.06 7.55
C ARG A 78 -6.68 16.73 6.09
N TYR A 79 -5.49 16.23 5.78
CA TYR A 79 -5.07 15.87 4.44
C TYR A 79 -4.42 14.49 4.48
N ASP A 80 -4.64 13.74 3.40
CA ASP A 80 -4.04 12.43 3.20
C ASP A 80 -3.03 12.50 2.05
N VAL A 81 -1.87 11.87 2.25
CA VAL A 81 -0.91 11.57 1.19
C VAL A 81 -1.25 10.20 0.64
N LEU A 82 -1.77 10.13 -0.57
CA LEU A 82 -2.28 8.90 -1.19
C LEU A 82 -1.26 8.31 -2.16
N GLN A 83 -1.22 6.98 -2.28
CA GLN A 83 -0.44 6.29 -3.32
C GLN A 83 -1.35 5.50 -4.28
N ARG A 84 -1.12 5.70 -5.58
CA ARG A 84 -1.70 4.90 -6.66
C ARG A 84 -0.61 4.46 -7.64
N GLY A 85 -0.20 3.21 -7.56
CA GLY A 85 0.96 2.71 -8.31
C GLY A 85 2.22 3.48 -7.90
N GLU A 86 2.87 4.14 -8.86
CA GLU A 86 4.03 5.01 -8.61
C GLU A 86 3.66 6.47 -8.31
N ARG A 87 2.39 6.86 -8.44
CA ARG A 87 1.97 8.25 -8.23
C ARG A 87 1.66 8.49 -6.77
N LEU A 88 2.10 9.65 -6.26
CA LEU A 88 1.72 10.18 -4.97
C LEU A 88 0.82 11.41 -5.15
N LEU A 89 -0.19 11.55 -4.29
CA LEU A 89 -1.19 12.63 -4.35
C LEU A 89 -1.41 13.20 -2.94
N ILE A 90 -1.77 14.48 -2.84
CA ILE A 90 -2.37 15.06 -1.62
C ILE A 90 -3.85 15.29 -1.90
N SER A 91 -4.72 14.74 -1.06
CA SER A 91 -6.15 15.01 -1.07
C SER A 91 -6.61 15.64 0.24
N ALA A 92 -7.64 16.50 0.17
CA ALA A 92 -8.33 16.93 1.37
C ALA A 92 -9.20 15.77 1.88
N ARG A 93 -9.20 15.56 3.19
CA ARG A 93 -10.05 14.55 3.80
C ARG A 93 -11.40 15.17 4.15
N ASN A 94 -12.38 14.97 3.27
CA ASN A 94 -13.74 15.44 3.51
C ASN A 94 -14.44 14.49 4.47
N SER A 95 -15.20 15.02 5.43
CA SER A 95 -15.93 14.22 6.42
C SER A 95 -17.03 13.32 5.84
N VAL A 96 -17.30 13.44 4.53
CA VAL A 96 -18.37 12.73 3.81
C VAL A 96 -17.83 11.51 3.06
N ALA A 97 -16.57 11.55 2.62
CA ALA A 97 -15.98 10.44 1.88
C ALA A 97 -15.36 9.44 2.85
N THR A 98 -15.76 8.18 2.76
CA THR A 98 -15.16 7.08 3.52
C THR A 98 -13.74 6.81 3.03
N ASP A 99 -12.91 6.20 3.90
CA ASP A 99 -11.55 5.80 3.51
C ASP A 99 -11.60 4.83 2.31
N GLU A 100 -12.66 4.04 2.19
CA GLU A 100 -12.93 3.15 1.06
C GLU A 100 -13.17 3.92 -0.25
N GLU A 101 -14.02 4.96 -0.25
CA GLU A 101 -14.28 5.79 -1.45
C GLU A 101 -13.05 6.55 -1.93
N LEU A 102 -12.28 7.16 -1.01
CA LEU A 102 -11.03 7.85 -1.33
C LEU A 102 -9.98 6.87 -1.90
N SER A 103 -9.96 5.65 -1.38
CA SER A 103 -9.03 4.60 -1.80
C SER A 103 -9.32 4.04 -3.17
N VAL A 104 -10.60 3.87 -3.51
CA VAL A 104 -11.04 3.43 -4.85
C VAL A 104 -10.71 4.50 -5.90
N GLN A 105 -10.90 5.78 -5.57
CA GLN A 105 -10.71 6.88 -6.53
C GLN A 105 -9.23 7.28 -6.68
N TYR A 106 -8.48 7.34 -5.58
CA TYR A 106 -7.17 7.98 -5.53
C TYR A 106 -6.05 7.14 -4.90
N GLY A 107 -6.36 5.93 -4.41
CA GLY A 107 -5.39 5.06 -3.75
C GLY A 107 -5.25 5.32 -2.24
N GLN A 108 -4.38 4.57 -1.57
CA GLN A 108 -4.39 4.45 -0.11
C GLN A 108 -3.56 5.51 0.62
N PRO A 109 -3.98 5.97 1.82
CA PRO A 109 -3.26 6.99 2.58
C PRO A 109 -1.97 6.41 3.18
N LEU A 110 -0.83 6.83 2.64
CA LEU A 110 0.50 6.56 3.18
C LEU A 110 0.81 7.32 4.45
N ALA A 111 0.24 8.52 4.56
CA ALA A 111 0.46 9.41 5.68
C ALA A 111 -0.67 10.42 5.77
N GLN A 112 -0.86 10.94 6.97
CA GLN A 112 -1.86 11.96 7.26
C GLN A 112 -1.15 13.15 7.89
N PHE A 113 -1.61 14.35 7.58
CA PHE A 113 -1.13 15.56 8.24
C PHE A 113 -2.27 16.56 8.43
N THR A 114 -2.09 17.48 9.37
CA THR A 114 -2.98 18.62 9.55
C THR A 114 -2.32 19.88 9.03
N ALA A 115 -3.05 20.66 8.24
CA ALA A 115 -2.61 21.98 7.82
C ALA A 115 -3.64 23.04 8.23
N VAL A 116 -3.14 24.17 8.71
CA VAL A 116 -3.94 25.37 9.03
C VAL A 116 -3.96 26.37 7.89
N GLN A 117 -3.21 26.10 6.82
CA GLN A 117 -3.08 26.92 5.63
C GLN A 117 -3.43 26.09 4.41
N ASN A 118 -3.82 26.77 3.34
CA ASN A 118 -4.03 26.18 2.03
C ASN A 118 -2.72 25.98 1.24
N ILE A 119 -1.55 26.16 1.85
CA ILE A 119 -0.25 25.96 1.22
C ILE A 119 0.65 25.20 2.19
N VAL A 120 1.37 24.21 1.68
CA VAL A 120 2.44 23.48 2.37
C VAL A 120 3.73 23.58 1.56
N ILE A 121 4.88 23.32 2.20
CA ILE A 121 6.15 23.25 1.48
C ILE A 121 6.50 21.78 1.24
N VAL A 122 6.52 21.37 -0.02
CA VAL A 122 6.96 20.04 -0.46
C VAL A 122 8.32 20.18 -1.11
N ASN A 123 9.37 19.56 -0.55
CA ASN A 123 10.73 19.60 -1.10
C ASN A 123 11.21 21.02 -1.49
N GLN A 124 10.97 22.00 -0.61
CA GLN A 124 11.27 23.42 -0.82
C GLN A 124 10.44 24.11 -1.91
N GLN A 125 9.37 23.49 -2.40
CA GLN A 125 8.42 24.10 -3.33
C GLN A 125 7.06 24.28 -2.65
N PRO A 126 6.43 25.45 -2.79
CA PRO A 126 5.09 25.66 -2.25
C PRO A 126 4.06 24.90 -3.08
N VAL A 127 3.19 24.18 -2.39
CA VAL A 127 2.11 23.41 -2.98
C VAL A 127 0.80 23.88 -2.40
N VAL A 128 -0.09 24.36 -3.27
CA VAL A 128 -1.45 24.74 -2.89
C VAL A 128 -2.24 23.46 -2.62
N LEU A 129 -2.83 23.37 -1.44
CA LEU A 129 -3.62 22.21 -1.02
C LEU A 129 -5.02 22.24 -1.65
N PRO A 130 -5.62 21.06 -1.88
CA PRO A 130 -7.03 20.96 -2.23
C PRO A 130 -7.91 21.66 -1.19
N ASP A 131 -9.06 22.16 -1.66
CA ASP A 131 -10.05 22.78 -0.81
C ASP A 131 -10.84 21.73 -0.01
N PRO A 132 -10.72 21.69 1.33
CA PRO A 132 -11.46 20.74 2.15
C PRO A 132 -12.97 21.02 2.21
N ASP A 133 -13.40 22.24 1.86
CA ASP A 133 -14.81 22.62 1.86
C ASP A 133 -15.45 22.45 0.45
N ASN A 134 -14.67 22.08 -0.58
CA ASN A 134 -15.17 21.86 -1.93
C ASN A 134 -14.94 20.40 -2.37
N PRO A 135 -16.00 19.58 -2.49
CA PRO A 135 -15.88 18.18 -2.89
C PRO A 135 -15.32 17.99 -4.30
N ASP A 136 -15.43 18.98 -5.18
CA ASP A 136 -14.89 18.92 -6.55
C ASP A 136 -13.40 19.30 -6.63
N SER A 137 -12.77 19.61 -5.50
CA SER A 137 -11.35 19.96 -5.48
C SER A 137 -10.48 18.77 -5.84
N SER A 138 -9.75 18.89 -6.95
CA SER A 138 -8.87 17.83 -7.44
C SER A 138 -7.66 17.61 -6.51
N PRO A 139 -7.24 16.35 -6.29
CA PRO A 139 -5.99 16.05 -5.59
C PRO A 139 -4.78 16.59 -6.32
N VAL A 140 -3.73 16.86 -5.57
CA VAL A 140 -2.50 17.48 -6.08
C VAL A 140 -1.41 16.43 -6.23
N PRO A 141 -0.83 16.24 -7.44
CA PRO A 141 0.24 15.26 -7.66
C PRO A 141 1.54 15.68 -6.96
N LEU A 142 2.24 14.67 -6.42
CA LEU A 142 3.56 14.77 -5.82
C LEU A 142 4.58 13.98 -6.62
N ILE A 143 5.84 14.41 -6.52
CA ILE A 143 6.98 13.66 -7.02
C ILE A 143 7.35 12.59 -5.97
N PRO A 144 7.39 11.29 -6.34
CA PRO A 144 7.79 10.21 -5.43
C PRO A 144 9.22 10.39 -4.88
N PRO A 145 9.51 9.88 -3.68
CA PRO A 145 10.87 9.89 -3.15
C PRO A 145 11.80 8.99 -3.97
N SER A 146 13.05 9.39 -4.10
CA SER A 146 14.14 8.56 -4.63
C SER A 146 15.19 8.30 -3.55
N GLU A 147 16.15 7.41 -3.80
CA GLU A 147 17.26 7.15 -2.87
C GLU A 147 18.05 8.42 -2.51
N GLN A 148 18.09 9.39 -3.43
CA GLN A 148 18.81 10.65 -3.26
C GLN A 148 17.92 11.78 -2.73
N THR A 149 16.62 11.71 -2.96
CA THR A 149 15.68 12.81 -2.69
C THR A 149 14.45 12.28 -1.94
N PRO A 150 14.42 12.33 -0.60
CA PRO A 150 13.23 11.96 0.16
C PRO A 150 12.11 12.98 -0.07
N LEU A 151 10.86 12.54 0.00
CA LEU A 151 9.70 13.42 -0.04
C LEU A 151 9.50 14.02 1.35
N ARG A 152 9.61 15.35 1.45
CA ARG A 152 9.42 16.11 2.70
C ARG A 152 8.25 17.06 2.55
N ILE A 153 7.28 16.97 3.45
CA ILE A 153 6.13 17.87 3.53
C ILE A 153 6.23 18.63 4.85
N ASP A 154 6.31 19.95 4.78
CA ASP A 154 6.35 20.84 5.93
C ASP A 154 5.05 21.65 5.99
N THR A 155 4.26 21.42 7.04
CA THR A 155 2.96 22.08 7.26
C THR A 155 3.10 23.36 8.08
N GLY A 156 4.32 23.68 8.53
CA GLY A 156 4.59 24.72 9.50
C GLY A 156 4.32 24.31 10.97
N GLN A 157 3.58 23.23 11.21
CA GLN A 157 3.37 22.64 12.53
C GLN A 157 4.15 21.32 12.69
N GLU A 158 4.19 20.54 11.63
CA GLU A 158 4.85 19.24 11.58
C GLU A 158 5.60 19.06 10.26
N ARG A 159 6.56 18.13 10.28
CA ARG A 159 7.31 17.73 9.09
C ARG A 159 7.17 16.24 8.87
N LEU A 160 6.56 15.87 7.75
CA LEU A 160 6.51 14.51 7.26
C LEU A 160 7.76 14.23 6.40
N THR A 161 8.34 13.03 6.51
CA THR A 161 9.45 12.59 5.64
C THR A 161 9.23 11.16 5.19
N ILE A 162 9.04 10.95 3.90
CA ILE A 162 8.93 9.63 3.26
C ILE A 162 10.27 9.40 2.53
N LYS A 163 11.06 8.43 3.02
CA LYS A 163 12.44 8.20 2.55
C LYS A 163 12.51 7.32 1.30
N THR A 164 11.70 6.27 1.27
CA THR A 164 11.72 5.26 0.23
C THR A 164 10.32 4.77 -0.01
N LEU A 165 9.98 4.58 -1.28
CA LEU A 165 8.76 3.92 -1.72
C LEU A 165 9.23 2.77 -2.61
N LYS A 166 9.26 1.54 -2.10
CA LYS A 166 9.68 0.38 -2.89
C LYS A 166 8.46 -0.46 -3.22
N LYS A 167 8.05 -0.38 -4.49
CA LYS A 167 7.15 -1.35 -5.11
C LYS A 167 8.02 -2.47 -5.68
N PRO A 168 7.73 -3.76 -5.43
CA PRO A 168 8.43 -4.84 -6.10
C PRO A 168 8.29 -4.72 -7.64
N ASP A 169 9.32 -5.13 -8.36
CA ASP A 169 9.34 -5.00 -9.83
C ASP A 169 8.25 -5.85 -10.50
N TRP A 170 7.84 -6.94 -9.84
CA TRP A 170 6.77 -7.82 -10.29
C TRP A 170 5.35 -7.28 -10.07
N ALA A 171 5.17 -6.28 -9.20
CA ALA A 171 3.86 -5.74 -8.89
C ALA A 171 3.52 -4.59 -9.85
N ASP A 172 2.39 -4.65 -10.56
CA ASP A 172 1.92 -3.53 -11.38
C ASP A 172 1.55 -2.32 -10.49
N ALA A 173 0.97 -2.59 -9.31
CA ALA A 173 0.63 -1.61 -8.29
C ALA A 173 0.48 -2.26 -6.91
N ILE A 174 0.52 -1.44 -5.85
CA ILE A 174 0.26 -1.86 -4.45
C ILE A 174 -0.89 -1.01 -3.91
N TYR A 175 -1.73 -1.63 -3.11
CA TYR A 175 -2.85 -1.05 -2.38
C TYR A 175 -2.81 -1.56 -0.94
N CYS A 176 -3.22 -0.80 0.06
CA CYS A 176 -3.39 -1.27 1.43
C CYS A 176 -4.66 -0.69 2.04
N ASP A 177 -5.76 -1.43 2.13
CA ASP A 177 -7.07 -0.96 2.63
C ASP A 177 -7.45 -1.56 3.99
N GLU A 178 -8.71 -1.41 4.41
CA GLU A 178 -9.24 -2.04 5.63
C GLU A 178 -9.17 -3.58 5.60
N GLN A 179 -9.12 -4.18 4.41
CA GLN A 179 -8.95 -5.62 4.19
C GLN A 179 -7.46 -6.02 4.13
N GLY A 180 -6.55 -5.05 4.15
CA GLY A 180 -5.11 -5.23 4.23
C GLY A 180 -4.36 -4.87 2.95
N LEU A 181 -3.09 -5.28 2.90
CA LEU A 181 -2.22 -5.06 1.74
C LEU A 181 -2.70 -5.90 0.55
N SER A 182 -2.67 -5.36 -0.66
CA SER A 182 -3.01 -6.00 -1.93
C SER A 182 -2.03 -5.54 -3.00
N VAL A 183 -1.82 -6.38 -4.01
CA VAL A 183 -0.99 -6.10 -5.18
C VAL A 183 -1.79 -6.31 -6.45
N ILE A 184 -1.51 -5.53 -7.48
CA ILE A 184 -1.97 -5.83 -8.83
C ILE A 184 -0.85 -6.61 -9.51
N TYR A 185 -1.20 -7.78 -10.01
CA TYR A 185 -0.30 -8.65 -10.76
C TYR A 185 -1.02 -9.15 -11.99
N ARG A 186 -0.51 -8.82 -13.19
CA ARG A 186 -1.14 -9.18 -14.46
C ARG A 186 -2.62 -8.80 -14.50
N GLN A 187 -2.92 -7.55 -14.13
CA GLN A 187 -4.27 -6.98 -14.07
C GLN A 187 -5.22 -7.61 -13.02
N HIS A 188 -4.75 -8.56 -12.21
CA HIS A 188 -5.53 -9.16 -11.14
C HIS A 188 -5.16 -8.55 -9.80
N ARG A 189 -6.18 -8.23 -8.99
CA ARG A 189 -5.98 -7.80 -7.61
C ARG A 189 -5.82 -9.02 -6.71
N ILE A 190 -4.68 -9.11 -6.04
CA ILE A 190 -4.33 -10.21 -5.14
C ILE A 190 -4.11 -9.61 -3.76
N THR A 191 -4.87 -10.10 -2.76
CA THR A 191 -4.64 -9.75 -1.37
C THR A 191 -3.29 -10.32 -0.93
N TYR A 192 -2.46 -9.48 -0.34
CA TYR A 192 -1.15 -9.86 0.17
C TYR A 192 -1.34 -10.87 1.31
N PRO A 193 -0.77 -12.08 1.20
CA PRO A 193 -0.96 -13.11 2.21
C PRO A 193 -0.21 -12.74 3.50
N ALA A 194 -0.93 -12.33 4.53
CA ALA A 194 -0.33 -12.00 5.84
C ALA A 194 0.39 -13.20 6.50
N TRP A 195 0.02 -14.43 6.11
CA TRP A 195 0.65 -15.67 6.54
C TRP A 195 1.99 -15.95 5.85
N ALA A 196 2.30 -15.27 4.74
CA ALA A 196 3.48 -15.57 3.95
C ALA A 196 4.74 -14.98 4.59
N THR A 197 5.78 -15.81 4.65
CA THR A 197 7.12 -15.41 5.07
C THR A 197 7.88 -14.68 3.98
N ARG A 198 7.55 -14.97 2.72
CA ARG A 198 8.07 -14.29 1.53
C ARG A 198 7.00 -14.24 0.46
N VAL A 199 6.90 -13.13 -0.26
CA VAL A 199 6.11 -12.99 -1.49
C VAL A 199 7.00 -12.41 -2.57
N ASP A 200 7.11 -13.09 -3.70
CA ASP A 200 7.99 -12.70 -4.79
C ASP A 200 7.50 -13.31 -6.12
N ALA A 201 8.18 -13.05 -7.24
CA ALA A 201 7.86 -13.69 -8.52
C ALA A 201 9.10 -14.26 -9.20
N ASP A 202 8.93 -15.41 -9.88
CA ASP A 202 9.94 -16.07 -10.70
C ASP A 202 9.42 -16.33 -12.13
N GLU A 203 10.14 -17.08 -12.97
CA GLU A 203 9.69 -17.39 -14.33
C GLU A 203 8.36 -18.15 -14.40
N LYS A 204 7.95 -18.80 -13.30
CA LYS A 204 6.69 -19.52 -13.16
C LYS A 204 5.58 -18.67 -12.51
N GLY A 205 5.85 -17.40 -12.22
CA GLY A 205 4.89 -16.40 -11.76
C GLY A 205 5.00 -16.03 -10.28
N LEU A 206 3.96 -15.35 -9.78
CA LEU A 206 3.88 -14.88 -8.40
C LEU A 206 3.77 -16.07 -7.43
N PHE A 207 4.58 -16.06 -6.38
CA PHE A 207 4.58 -17.06 -5.33
C PHE A 207 4.59 -16.44 -3.93
N ALA A 208 4.14 -17.23 -2.96
CA ALA A 208 4.19 -16.95 -1.55
C ALA A 208 4.71 -18.18 -0.78
N ASP A 209 5.73 -17.99 0.05
CA ASP A 209 6.34 -19.05 0.84
C ASP A 209 5.75 -19.07 2.25
N VAL A 210 5.35 -20.25 2.72
CA VAL A 210 5.01 -20.51 4.12
C VAL A 210 6.11 -21.36 4.76
N CYS A 211 6.51 -21.03 5.99
CA CYS A 211 7.60 -21.72 6.70
C CYS A 211 7.09 -22.25 8.04
N ILE A 212 7.32 -23.54 8.31
CA ILE A 212 6.92 -24.25 9.54
C ILE A 212 8.13 -25.03 10.04
N ASP A 213 8.59 -24.72 11.25
CA ASP A 213 9.75 -25.37 11.87
C ASP A 213 10.99 -25.46 10.95
N GLY A 214 11.19 -24.44 10.11
CA GLY A 214 12.31 -24.36 9.15
C GLY A 214 12.05 -25.04 7.80
N VAL A 215 10.94 -25.76 7.64
CA VAL A 215 10.51 -26.35 6.36
C VAL A 215 9.68 -25.33 5.59
N THR A 216 9.99 -25.13 4.31
CA THR A 216 9.31 -24.13 3.47
C THR A 216 8.45 -24.80 2.41
N GLN A 217 7.16 -24.46 2.35
CA GLN A 217 6.27 -24.80 1.24
C GLN A 217 6.00 -23.54 0.43
N ARG A 218 6.29 -23.60 -0.87
CA ARG A 218 5.91 -22.54 -1.81
C ARG A 218 4.50 -22.76 -2.32
N LEU A 219 3.73 -21.67 -2.40
CA LEU A 219 2.43 -21.62 -3.06
C LEU A 219 2.47 -20.62 -4.20
N ARG A 220 1.79 -20.94 -5.31
CA ARG A 220 1.68 -20.08 -6.50
C ARG A 220 0.30 -19.46 -6.61
N ALA A 221 0.27 -18.21 -7.03
CA ALA A 221 -0.97 -17.50 -7.30
C ALA A 221 -1.59 -18.04 -8.59
N ILE A 222 -2.73 -18.72 -8.44
CA ILE A 222 -3.58 -19.12 -9.55
C ILE A 222 -4.64 -18.04 -9.73
N LEU A 223 -4.58 -17.34 -10.85
CA LEU A 223 -5.48 -16.22 -11.14
C LEU A 223 -6.89 -16.73 -11.45
N SER A 224 -7.91 -15.91 -11.19
CA SER A 224 -9.28 -16.22 -11.63
C SER A 224 -9.34 -16.37 -13.15
N GLY A 225 -10.24 -17.20 -13.64
CA GLY A 225 -10.40 -17.38 -15.08
C GLY A 225 -11.42 -18.44 -15.44
N THR A 226 -11.52 -18.69 -16.74
CA THR A 226 -12.43 -19.66 -17.33
C THR A 226 -11.63 -20.67 -18.14
N PHE A 227 -11.98 -21.95 -18.03
CA PHE A 227 -11.35 -23.02 -18.81
C PHE A 227 -12.34 -24.15 -19.14
N MET A 228 -11.90 -25.08 -19.98
CA MET A 228 -12.60 -26.32 -20.25
C MET A 228 -12.01 -27.44 -19.39
N MET A 229 -12.85 -28.04 -18.56
CA MET A 229 -12.53 -29.16 -17.68
C MET A 229 -12.92 -30.48 -18.35
N GLY A 230 -12.18 -31.55 -18.06
CA GLY A 230 -12.36 -32.87 -18.68
C GLY A 230 -11.66 -33.00 -20.03
N SER A 231 -11.79 -34.16 -20.67
CA SER A 231 -11.14 -34.48 -21.94
C SER A 231 -12.11 -34.37 -23.12
N PRO A 232 -11.67 -33.90 -24.31
CA PRO A 232 -12.46 -34.00 -25.53
C PRO A 232 -12.92 -35.44 -25.80
N PRO A 233 -14.06 -35.64 -26.49
CA PRO A 233 -14.60 -36.98 -26.74
C PRO A 233 -13.68 -37.90 -27.57
N ASP A 234 -12.70 -37.33 -28.27
CA ASP A 234 -11.74 -38.00 -29.15
C ASP A 234 -10.35 -38.17 -28.53
N GLU A 235 -10.15 -37.80 -27.25
CA GLU A 235 -8.89 -38.01 -26.54
C GLU A 235 -8.68 -39.50 -26.23
N ALA A 236 -7.48 -40.00 -26.52
CA ALA A 236 -7.13 -41.38 -26.24
C ALA A 236 -7.02 -41.58 -24.71
N GLU A 237 -7.50 -42.73 -24.22
CA GLU A 237 -7.49 -43.10 -22.79
C GLU A 237 -8.45 -42.29 -21.90
N ARG A 238 -9.38 -41.52 -22.48
CA ARG A 238 -10.50 -40.90 -21.75
C ARG A 238 -11.36 -41.94 -21.02
N ASP A 239 -11.68 -41.66 -19.76
CA ASP A 239 -12.70 -42.36 -18.98
C ASP A 239 -14.10 -41.73 -19.14
N ASP A 240 -15.14 -42.49 -18.77
CA ASP A 240 -16.54 -42.08 -18.98
C ASP A 240 -16.95 -40.84 -18.16
N ASP A 241 -16.27 -40.55 -17.05
CA ASP A 241 -16.55 -39.44 -16.12
C ASP A 241 -15.81 -38.13 -16.43
N GLU A 242 -15.01 -38.07 -17.51
CA GLU A 242 -14.27 -36.88 -17.94
C GLU A 242 -15.12 -35.95 -18.83
N ASP A 243 -16.31 -35.56 -18.37
CA ASP A 243 -17.24 -34.73 -19.15
C ASP A 243 -16.60 -33.38 -19.54
N TYR A 244 -16.55 -33.09 -20.84
CA TYR A 244 -15.95 -31.85 -21.35
C TYR A 244 -16.91 -30.66 -21.15
N HIS A 245 -16.61 -29.79 -20.19
CA HIS A 245 -17.49 -28.67 -19.85
C HIS A 245 -16.74 -27.42 -19.38
N GLN A 246 -17.38 -26.25 -19.51
CA GLN A 246 -16.79 -24.98 -19.12
C GLN A 246 -16.91 -24.75 -17.61
N VAL A 247 -15.81 -24.38 -16.97
CA VAL A 247 -15.75 -23.98 -15.57
C VAL A 247 -15.22 -22.55 -15.42
N ILE A 248 -15.83 -21.79 -14.52
CA ILE A 248 -15.44 -20.40 -14.20
C ILE A 248 -14.98 -20.34 -12.74
N LEU A 249 -13.71 -20.02 -12.53
CA LEU A 249 -13.15 -19.71 -11.22
C LEU A 249 -13.20 -18.20 -11.01
N THR A 250 -14.16 -17.73 -10.23
CA THR A 250 -14.44 -16.29 -10.02
C THR A 250 -13.43 -15.60 -9.11
N GLN A 251 -12.64 -16.37 -8.36
CA GLN A 251 -11.61 -15.87 -7.45
C GLN A 251 -10.30 -16.63 -7.69
N GLY A 252 -9.19 -15.89 -7.65
CA GLY A 252 -7.88 -16.50 -7.59
C GLY A 252 -7.60 -17.14 -6.23
N TYR A 253 -6.63 -18.03 -6.17
CA TYR A 253 -6.24 -18.75 -4.96
C TYR A 253 -4.76 -19.09 -4.99
N TRP A 254 -4.22 -19.52 -3.86
CA TRP A 254 -2.85 -19.99 -3.75
C TRP A 254 -2.85 -21.52 -3.77
N LEU A 255 -1.99 -22.13 -4.57
CA LEU A 255 -1.84 -23.59 -4.66
C LEU A 255 -0.38 -23.97 -4.42
N ALA A 256 -0.12 -24.99 -3.59
CA ALA A 256 1.23 -25.52 -3.41
C ALA A 256 1.83 -25.92 -4.76
N ASP A 257 3.08 -25.52 -5.03
CA ASP A 257 3.72 -25.81 -6.32
C ASP A 257 4.39 -27.18 -6.39
N THR A 258 4.36 -27.91 -5.27
CA THR A 258 4.76 -29.31 -5.12
C THR A 258 3.69 -30.07 -4.36
N ALA A 259 3.74 -31.40 -4.44
CA ALA A 259 3.06 -32.24 -3.45
C ALA A 259 3.59 -31.92 -2.04
N CYS A 260 2.78 -32.20 -1.01
CA CYS A 260 3.19 -32.05 0.38
C CYS A 260 4.39 -32.96 0.65
N THR A 261 5.51 -32.39 1.09
CA THR A 261 6.73 -33.14 1.35
C THR A 261 6.65 -33.90 2.67
N GLN A 262 7.44 -34.96 2.80
CA GLN A 262 7.58 -35.71 4.05
C GLN A 262 8.08 -34.81 5.19
N ALA A 263 9.01 -33.89 4.90
CA ALA A 263 9.49 -32.90 5.85
C ALA A 263 8.35 -32.01 6.40
N LEU A 264 7.50 -31.49 5.51
CA LEU A 264 6.39 -30.64 5.90
C LEU A 264 5.35 -31.43 6.71
N TRP A 265 5.04 -32.64 6.25
CA TRP A 265 4.13 -33.53 6.97
C TRP A 265 4.65 -33.80 8.39
N GLN A 266 5.90 -34.19 8.53
CA GLN A 266 6.52 -34.49 9.83
C GLN A 266 6.58 -33.26 10.74
N ALA A 267 6.86 -32.06 10.20
CA ALA A 267 6.86 -30.82 10.97
C ALA A 267 5.47 -30.50 11.57
N VAL A 268 4.39 -30.78 10.83
CA VAL A 268 3.02 -30.52 11.30
C VAL A 268 2.47 -31.65 12.17
N MET A 269 2.72 -32.90 11.79
CA MET A 269 2.09 -34.08 12.38
C MET A 269 2.90 -34.70 13.51
N GLY A 270 4.22 -34.57 13.46
CA GLY A 270 5.17 -35.17 14.42
C GLY A 270 5.64 -36.58 14.05
N GLU A 271 5.15 -37.14 12.94
CA GLU A 271 5.44 -38.49 12.45
C GLU A 271 5.52 -38.51 10.92
N ASN A 272 6.18 -39.52 10.35
CA ASN A 272 6.26 -39.73 8.90
C ASN A 272 5.73 -41.13 8.55
N PRO A 273 4.56 -41.25 7.90
CA PRO A 273 3.94 -42.53 7.56
C PRO A 273 4.44 -43.13 6.25
N SER A 274 5.25 -42.41 5.46
CA SER A 274 5.72 -42.87 4.16
C SER A 274 6.52 -44.18 4.25
N ASP A 275 6.34 -45.06 3.29
CA ASP A 275 7.20 -46.22 3.03
C ASP A 275 8.54 -45.79 2.38
N PHE A 276 8.52 -44.79 1.50
CA PHE A 276 9.71 -44.34 0.75
C PHE A 276 10.38 -43.11 1.38
N GLN A 277 11.25 -43.32 2.38
CA GLN A 277 11.82 -42.25 3.21
C GLN A 277 13.27 -41.87 2.88
N ASP A 278 13.72 -42.08 1.65
CA ASP A 278 15.10 -41.81 1.23
C ASP A 278 15.44 -40.32 1.09
N ASP A 279 14.44 -39.46 0.88
CA ASP A 279 14.59 -38.00 0.81
C ASP A 279 13.44 -37.30 1.56
N PRO A 280 13.71 -36.38 2.51
CA PRO A 280 12.67 -35.59 3.18
C PRO A 280 11.84 -34.69 2.24
N GLU A 281 12.34 -34.37 1.05
CA GLU A 281 11.63 -33.59 0.03
C GLU A 281 10.70 -34.45 -0.85
N ASN A 282 10.73 -35.78 -0.69
CA ASN A 282 9.78 -36.65 -1.37
C ASN A 282 8.33 -36.33 -0.94
N PRO A 283 7.33 -36.57 -1.80
CA PRO A 283 5.93 -36.51 -1.39
C PRO A 283 5.67 -37.44 -0.21
N VAL A 284 4.87 -36.98 0.75
CA VAL A 284 4.30 -37.88 1.75
C VAL A 284 3.30 -38.83 1.06
N GLU A 285 3.38 -40.10 1.40
CA GLU A 285 2.45 -41.13 0.94
C GLU A 285 2.02 -42.02 2.10
N SER A 286 1.21 -43.05 1.83
CA SER A 286 0.58 -43.89 2.86
C SER A 286 -0.30 -43.12 3.85
N VAL A 287 -0.92 -42.04 3.38
CA VAL A 287 -1.86 -41.20 4.12
C VAL A 287 -3.28 -41.34 3.57
N SER A 288 -4.26 -41.45 4.46
CA SER A 288 -5.67 -41.45 4.08
C SER A 288 -6.20 -40.02 3.96
N TRP A 289 -7.37 -39.87 3.32
CA TRP A 289 -8.08 -38.59 3.28
C TRP A 289 -8.35 -38.02 4.69
N LEU A 290 -8.63 -38.88 5.68
CA LEU A 290 -8.87 -38.46 7.06
C LEU A 290 -7.60 -37.90 7.71
N ASP A 291 -6.45 -38.51 7.45
CA ASP A 291 -5.16 -38.03 7.96
C ASP A 291 -4.85 -36.64 7.39
N VAL A 292 -5.15 -36.43 6.11
CA VAL A 292 -5.03 -35.12 5.45
C VAL A 292 -5.92 -34.07 6.12
N GLN A 293 -7.16 -34.40 6.50
CA GLN A 293 -8.01 -33.44 7.23
C GLN A 293 -7.42 -33.06 8.59
N VAL A 294 -6.80 -34.00 9.30
CA VAL A 294 -6.10 -33.73 10.57
C VAL A 294 -4.87 -32.86 10.35
N PHE A 295 -4.07 -33.15 9.33
CA PHE A 295 -2.92 -32.35 8.91
C PHE A 295 -3.34 -30.90 8.62
N LEU A 296 -4.35 -30.70 7.76
CA LEU A 296 -4.85 -29.36 7.40
C LEU A 296 -5.36 -28.59 8.61
N LYS A 297 -6.03 -29.27 9.55
CA LYS A 297 -6.50 -28.66 10.79
C LYS A 297 -5.33 -28.20 11.66
N LYS A 298 -4.32 -29.06 11.89
CA LYS A 298 -3.13 -28.70 12.67
C LYS A 298 -2.36 -27.56 12.01
N LEU A 299 -2.17 -27.62 10.69
CA LEU A 299 -1.49 -26.59 9.92
C LEU A 299 -2.19 -25.22 10.06
N ASN A 300 -3.51 -25.18 9.90
CA ASN A 300 -4.28 -23.95 10.09
C ASN A 300 -4.27 -23.42 11.54
N GLN A 301 -4.08 -24.29 12.54
CA GLN A 301 -3.91 -23.88 13.93
C GLN A 301 -2.54 -23.24 14.19
N GLN A 302 -1.50 -23.72 13.50
CA GLN A 302 -0.16 -23.16 13.60
C GLN A 302 -0.02 -21.84 12.85
N ILE A 303 -0.74 -21.65 11.74
CA ILE A 303 -0.64 -20.46 10.90
C ILE A 303 -2.02 -19.79 10.70
N PRO A 304 -2.39 -18.87 11.60
CA PRO A 304 -3.62 -18.11 11.47
C PRO A 304 -3.68 -17.34 10.15
N GLY A 305 -4.81 -17.42 9.46
CA GLY A 305 -5.06 -16.72 8.20
C GLY A 305 -4.62 -17.45 6.93
N LEU A 306 -3.86 -18.56 7.03
CA LEU A 306 -3.51 -19.40 5.87
C LEU A 306 -4.75 -20.05 5.24
N GLN A 307 -5.65 -20.58 6.07
CA GLN A 307 -6.90 -21.24 5.65
C GLN A 307 -6.69 -22.31 4.57
N VAL A 308 -5.62 -23.12 4.72
CA VAL A 308 -5.28 -24.18 3.77
C VAL A 308 -6.36 -25.26 3.74
N ARG A 309 -6.63 -25.76 2.54
CA ARG A 309 -7.57 -26.87 2.27
C ARG A 309 -7.11 -27.63 1.04
N LEU A 310 -7.71 -28.80 0.81
CA LEU A 310 -7.58 -29.45 -0.49
C LEU A 310 -8.21 -28.56 -1.59
N PRO A 311 -7.58 -28.49 -2.79
CA PRO A 311 -8.23 -27.88 -3.93
C PRO A 311 -9.47 -28.70 -4.31
N SER A 312 -10.49 -28.05 -4.89
CA SER A 312 -11.48 -28.81 -5.64
C SER A 312 -10.83 -29.39 -6.90
N GLU A 313 -11.45 -30.41 -7.48
CA GLU A 313 -10.98 -31.00 -8.74
C GLU A 313 -10.80 -29.94 -9.84
N ALA A 314 -11.80 -29.08 -10.03
CA ALA A 314 -11.71 -27.96 -10.96
C ALA A 314 -10.57 -26.97 -10.67
N GLN A 315 -10.25 -26.72 -9.39
CA GLN A 315 -9.09 -25.88 -9.05
C GLN A 315 -7.79 -26.59 -9.44
N TRP A 316 -7.68 -27.87 -9.09
CA TRP A 316 -6.49 -28.65 -9.39
C TRP A 316 -6.25 -28.75 -10.90
N GLU A 317 -7.26 -29.13 -11.68
CA GLU A 317 -7.13 -29.27 -13.13
C GLU A 317 -6.84 -27.92 -13.82
N TYR A 318 -7.51 -26.84 -13.41
CA TYR A 318 -7.24 -25.51 -13.93
C TYR A 318 -5.77 -25.10 -13.75
N ALA A 319 -5.21 -25.37 -12.57
CA ALA A 319 -3.81 -25.10 -12.28
C ALA A 319 -2.87 -25.98 -13.10
N CYS A 320 -3.19 -27.27 -13.27
CA CYS A 320 -2.40 -28.22 -14.07
C CYS A 320 -2.38 -27.87 -15.56
N ARG A 321 -3.50 -27.41 -16.11
CA ARG A 321 -3.58 -26.99 -17.52
C ARG A 321 -2.80 -25.70 -17.78
N ALA A 322 -2.65 -24.81 -16.80
CA ALA A 322 -1.84 -23.59 -16.90
C ALA A 322 -2.12 -22.72 -18.17
N GLY A 323 -3.35 -22.80 -18.70
CA GLY A 323 -3.79 -22.08 -19.90
C GLY A 323 -3.54 -22.78 -21.25
N THR A 324 -3.16 -24.07 -21.26
CA THR A 324 -3.01 -24.89 -22.48
C THR A 324 -4.27 -25.67 -22.83
#